data_AF-A0A2M8FJA0-F1
#
_entry.id   AF-A0A2M8FJA0-F1
#
_cell.length_a   1.000
_cell.length_b   1.000
_cell.length_c   1.000
_cell.angle_alpha   90.00
_cell.angle_beta   90.00
_cell.angle_gamma   90.00
#
_symmetry.space_group_name_H-M   'P 1'
#
loop_
_entity.id
_entity.type
_entity.pdbx_description
1 polymer ?
#
loop_
_entity_poly.entity_id
_entity_poly.type
_entity_poly.pdbx_seq_one_letter_code
_entity_poly.pdbx_strand_id
1 'polypeptide(L)'
;EQLPFQQMGMNRAYYYLLAIAHFLFESYKRDVTYEVFPIKSYPNTFRRQLIDFAVKIVSHGGEIILKVTNEVKERLNIYRLWELCQRQQVIQV
;
A
#
# COMPACT_ATOMS: atom_id res chain seq x y z
N GLU A 1 -3.68 -25.27 5.62
CA GLU A 1 -3.62 -24.98 4.17
C GLU A 1 -2.27 -25.44 3.63
N GLN A 2 -2.28 -26.30 2.61
CA GLN A 2 -1.05 -26.76 1.97
C GLN A 2 -0.66 -25.69 0.94
N LEU A 3 0.34 -24.86 1.26
CA LEU A 3 0.80 -23.82 0.36
C LEU A 3 1.25 -24.47 -0.96
N PRO A 4 0.61 -24.18 -2.12
CA PRO A 4 0.79 -24.91 -3.38
C PRO A 4 2.17 -24.74 -4.03
N PHE A 5 3.13 -24.17 -3.30
CA PHE A 5 4.42 -23.68 -3.78
C PHE A 5 5.61 -24.54 -3.35
N GLN A 6 5.40 -25.55 -2.49
CA GLN A 6 6.49 -26.37 -1.95
C GLN A 6 7.24 -27.17 -3.04
N GLN A 7 6.60 -27.46 -4.18
CA GLN A 7 7.18 -28.25 -5.28
C GLN A 7 7.58 -27.40 -6.51
N MET A 8 7.43 -26.08 -6.48
CA MET A 8 7.75 -25.22 -7.63
C MET A 8 9.21 -24.73 -7.55
N GLY A 9 10.16 -25.60 -7.93
CA GLY A 9 11.60 -25.35 -7.80
C GLY A 9 12.12 -24.14 -8.58
N MET A 10 11.77 -24.02 -9.86
CA MET A 10 12.41 -23.05 -10.77
C MET A 10 11.92 -21.60 -10.61
N ASN A 11 10.77 -21.38 -9.94
CA ASN A 11 10.13 -20.07 -9.77
C ASN A 11 9.77 -19.74 -8.31
N ARG A 12 10.38 -20.43 -7.34
CA ARG A 12 10.03 -20.30 -5.92
C ARG A 12 10.09 -18.86 -5.41
N ALA A 13 11.14 -18.12 -5.79
CA ALA A 13 11.30 -16.72 -5.43
C ALA A 13 10.15 -15.85 -5.95
N TYR A 14 9.69 -16.09 -7.17
CA TYR A 14 8.55 -15.38 -7.76
C TYR A 14 7.27 -15.62 -6.97
N TYR A 15 6.98 -16.87 -6.59
CA TYR A 15 5.79 -17.17 -5.79
C TYR A 15 5.84 -16.56 -4.39
N TYR A 16 7.01 -16.55 -3.74
CA TYR A 16 7.16 -15.87 -2.46
C TYR A 16 6.98 -14.36 -2.59
N LEU A 17 7.56 -13.73 -3.61
CA LEU A 17 7.34 -12.31 -3.87
C LEU A 17 5.87 -12.00 -4.15
N LEU A 18 5.17 -12.86 -4.90
CA LEU A 18 3.74 -12.70 -5.18
C LEU A 18 2.92 -12.80 -3.90
N ALA A 19 3.21 -13.77 -3.03
CA ALA A 19 2.54 -13.90 -1.74
C ALA A 19 2.81 -12.68 -0.85
N ILE A 20 4.07 -12.25 -0.71
CA ILE A 20 4.45 -11.07 0.08
C ILE A 20 3.75 -9.83 -0.45
N ALA A 21 3.78 -9.60 -1.77
CA ALA A 21 3.14 -8.46 -2.41
C ALA A 21 1.61 -8.49 -2.19
N HIS A 22 0.99 -9.67 -2.31
CA HIS A 22 -0.44 -9.83 -2.07
C HIS A 22 -0.82 -9.50 -0.62
N PHE A 23 -0.09 -10.04 0.36
CA PHE A 23 -0.35 -9.75 1.77
C PHE A 23 -0.09 -8.28 2.10
N LEU A 24 1.02 -7.71 1.63
CA LEU A 24 1.33 -6.29 1.83
C LEU A 24 0.22 -5.40 1.27
N PHE A 25 -0.26 -5.71 0.05
CA PHE A 25 -1.34 -4.99 -0.59
C PHE A 25 -2.67 -5.10 0.17
N GLU A 26 -3.11 -6.32 0.50
CA GLU A 26 -4.39 -6.55 1.17
C GLU A 26 -4.40 -5.99 2.60
N SER A 27 -3.31 -6.15 3.36
CA SER A 27 -3.16 -5.56 4.70
C SER A 27 -3.19 -4.04 4.63
N TYR A 28 -2.40 -3.41 3.75
CA TYR A 28 -2.41 -1.95 3.60
C TYR A 28 -3.80 -1.43 3.23
N LYS A 29 -4.47 -2.09 2.28
CA LYS A 29 -5.83 -1.71 1.85
C LYS A 29 -6.82 -1.78 3.01
N ARG A 30 -6.77 -2.84 3.83
CA ARG A 30 -7.69 -3.05 4.96
C ARG A 30 -7.41 -2.10 6.12
N ASP A 31 -6.15 -1.95 6.49
CA ASP A 31 -5.76 -1.38 7.79
C ASP A 31 -5.46 0.12 7.70
N VAL A 32 -5.08 0.61 6.52
CA VAL A 32 -4.72 2.02 6.30
C VAL A 32 -5.76 2.77 5.46
N THR A 33 -6.29 2.16 4.41
CA THR A 33 -7.06 2.91 3.40
C THR A 33 -8.58 2.90 3.60
N TYR A 34 -9.08 2.27 4.66
CA TYR A 34 -10.50 2.00 4.86
C TYR A 34 -11.41 3.25 4.89
N GLU A 35 -10.87 4.42 5.24
CA GLU A 35 -11.62 5.70 5.28
C GLU A 35 -11.76 6.36 3.90
N VAL A 36 -10.87 6.06 2.95
CA VAL A 36 -10.78 6.76 1.66
C VAL A 36 -10.98 5.85 0.45
N PHE A 37 -10.91 4.53 0.64
CA PHE A 37 -11.03 3.57 -0.45
C PHE A 37 -11.79 2.31 -0.04
N PRO A 38 -12.70 1.79 -0.89
CA PRO A 38 -13.44 0.58 -0.57
C PRO A 38 -12.51 -0.65 -0.50
N ILE A 39 -12.62 -1.44 0.56
CA ILE A 39 -11.83 -2.68 0.75
C ILE A 39 -12.06 -3.68 -0.40
N LYS A 40 -13.28 -3.72 -0.95
CA LYS A 40 -13.68 -4.64 -2.05
C LYS A 40 -13.26 -4.16 -3.45
N SER A 41 -12.37 -3.17 -3.56
CA SER A 41 -11.90 -2.67 -4.85
C SER A 41 -11.00 -3.66 -5.60
N TYR A 42 -11.10 -3.67 -6.93
CA TYR A 42 -10.15 -4.39 -7.78
C TYR A 42 -8.73 -3.81 -7.65
N PRO A 43 -7.66 -4.65 -7.72
CA PRO A 43 -6.28 -4.19 -7.57
C PRO A 43 -5.86 -3.10 -8.55
N ASN A 44 -6.30 -3.19 -9.81
CA ASN A 44 -6.02 -2.16 -10.81
C ASN A 44 -6.63 -0.80 -10.45
N THR A 45 -7.86 -0.79 -9.92
CA THR A 45 -8.51 0.44 -9.47
C THR A 45 -7.77 1.03 -8.29
N PHE A 46 -7.40 0.21 -7.31
CA PHE A 46 -6.60 0.64 -6.17
C PHE A 46 -5.30 1.30 -6.61
N ARG A 47 -4.51 0.60 -7.44
CA ARG A 47 -3.22 1.11 -7.94
C ARG A 47 -3.39 2.46 -8.62
N ARG A 48 -4.36 2.58 -9.54
CA ARG A 48 -4.59 3.81 -10.31
C ARG A 48 -5.03 5.00 -9.46
N GLN A 49 -5.67 4.76 -8.33
CA GLN A 49 -6.26 5.82 -7.52
C GLN A 49 -5.38 6.23 -6.33
N LEU A 50 -4.71 5.26 -5.69
CA LEU A 50 -3.94 5.45 -4.45
C LEU A 50 -2.43 5.40 -4.61
N ILE A 51 -1.90 4.96 -5.75
CA ILE A 51 -0.45 4.81 -5.97
C ILE A 51 0.00 5.59 -7.20
N ASP A 52 -0.74 5.48 -8.30
CA ASP A 52 -0.40 5.99 -9.62
C ASP A 52 -0.97 7.40 -9.83
N PHE A 53 -0.49 8.37 -9.02
CA PHE A 53 -0.82 9.78 -9.16
C PHE A 53 0.44 10.64 -9.25
N ALA A 54 0.34 11.78 -9.94
CA ALA A 54 1.47 12.66 -10.15
C ALA A 54 1.93 13.32 -8.83
N VAL A 55 3.22 13.19 -8.54
CA VAL A 55 3.87 13.79 -7.37
C VAL A 55 5.22 14.38 -7.75
N LYS A 56 5.70 15.31 -6.93
CA LYS A 56 7.09 15.77 -6.99
C LYS A 56 7.75 15.50 -5.63
N ILE A 57 8.72 14.60 -5.62
CA ILE A 57 9.56 14.36 -4.44
C ILE A 57 10.74 15.32 -4.51
N VAL A 58 10.96 16.08 -3.44
CA VAL A 58 12.12 16.97 -3.30
C VAL A 58 12.87 16.65 -2.02
N SER A 59 14.20 16.78 -2.06
CA SER A 59 15.05 16.70 -0.88
C SER A 59 15.62 18.09 -0.59
N HIS A 60 15.43 18.59 0.62
CA HIS A 60 15.93 19.90 1.04
C HIS A 60 16.15 19.91 2.55
N GLY A 61 17.29 20.46 3.01
CA GLY A 61 17.55 20.63 4.44
C GLY A 61 17.60 19.32 5.27
N GLY A 62 17.85 18.17 4.64
CA GLY A 62 17.79 16.86 5.29
C GLY A 62 16.40 16.22 5.33
N GLU A 63 15.39 16.89 4.77
CA GLU A 63 14.02 16.38 4.70
C GLU A 63 13.68 15.88 3.29
N ILE A 64 12.85 14.85 3.22
CA ILE A 64 12.23 14.37 1.97
C ILE A 64 10.76 14.82 1.98
N ILE A 65 10.39 15.65 1.01
CA ILE A 65 9.06 16.26 0.93
C ILE A 65 8.34 15.73 -0.31
N LEU A 66 7.17 15.12 -0.09
CA LEU A 66 6.25 14.74 -1.15
C LEU A 66 5.29 15.90 -1.47
N LYS A 67 5.46 16.52 -2.64
CA LYS A 67 4.54 17.55 -3.13
C LYS A 67 3.44 16.91 -3.97
N VAL A 68 2.21 17.25 -3.64
CA VAL A 68 0.97 16.77 -4.27
C VAL A 68 0.07 17.97 -4.59
N THR A 69 -0.87 17.80 -5.52
CA THR A 69 -1.92 18.80 -5.74
C THR A 69 -2.90 18.80 -4.56
N ASN A 70 -3.55 19.94 -4.30
CA ASN A 70 -4.57 20.03 -3.25
C ASN A 70 -5.72 19.06 -3.51
N GLU A 71 -6.14 18.89 -4.77
CA GLU A 71 -7.19 17.93 -5.12
C GLU A 71 -6.85 16.51 -4.67
N VAL A 72 -5.63 16.03 -4.96
CA VAL A 72 -5.20 14.68 -4.57
C VAL A 72 -5.08 14.57 -3.05
N LYS A 73 -4.55 15.61 -2.40
CA LYS A 73 -4.41 15.67 -0.95
C LYS A 73 -5.75 15.51 -0.23
N GLU A 74 -6.76 16.28 -0.64
CA GLU A 74 -8.10 16.24 -0.03
C GLU A 74 -8.83 14.94 -0.36
N ARG A 75 -8.82 14.54 -1.64
CA ARG A 75 -9.51 13.33 -2.12
C ARG A 75 -8.99 12.05 -1.44
N LEU A 76 -7.68 11.95 -1.23
CA LEU A 76 -7.05 10.78 -0.60
C LEU A 76 -6.83 10.95 0.90
N ASN A 77 -7.19 12.10 1.49
CA ASN A 77 -6.90 12.46 2.88
C ASN A 77 -5.47 12.05 3.30
N ILE A 78 -4.46 12.54 2.56
CA ILE A 78 -3.08 12.03 2.64
C ILE A 78 -2.50 12.10 4.06
N TYR A 79 -2.82 13.14 4.83
CA TYR A 79 -2.33 13.24 6.20
C TYR A 79 -2.90 12.14 7.11
N ARG A 80 -4.17 11.79 6.92
CA ARG A 80 -4.79 10.70 7.67
C ARG A 80 -4.19 9.36 7.29
N LEU A 81 -3.99 9.10 6.00
CA LEU A 81 -3.28 7.90 5.54
C LEU A 81 -1.88 7.81 6.15
N TRP A 82 -1.13 8.92 6.17
CA TRP A 82 0.20 8.98 6.76
C TRP A 82 0.19 8.72 8.27
N GLU A 83 -0.79 9.25 8.99
CA GLU A 83 -0.98 8.97 10.42
C GLU A 83 -1.26 7.47 10.64
N LEU A 84 -2.17 6.89 9.87
CA LEU A 84 -2.54 5.48 9.96
C LEU A 84 -1.35 4.55 9.65
N CYS A 85 -0.50 4.91 8.69
CA CYS A 85 0.74 4.18 8.40
C CYS A 85 1.72 4.15 9.58
N GLN A 86 1.74 5.21 10.40
CA GLN A 86 2.63 5.31 11.56
C GLN A 86 2.07 4.62 12.80
N ARG A 87 0.77 4.29 12.81
CA ARG A 87 0.17 3.58 13.92
C ARG A 87 0.71 2.15 13.97
N GLN A 88 1.32 1.80 15.08
CA GLN A 88 1.70 0.42 15.34
C GLN A 88 0.44 -0.42 15.51
N GLN A 89 0.20 -1.31 14.55
CA GLN A 89 -0.85 -2.31 14.64
C GLN A 89 -0.43 -3.34 15.69
N VAL A 90 -1.14 -3.39 16.82
CA VAL A 90 -0.95 -4.44 17.81
C VAL A 90 -1.51 -5.72 17.21
N ILE A 91 -0.62 -6.62 16.78
CA ILE A 91 -1.01 -7.94 16.31
C ILE A 91 -1.55 -8.68 17.54
N GLN A 92 -2.87 -8.87 17.61
CA GLN A 92 -3.46 -9.74 18.63
C GLN A 92 -3.21 -11.17 18.19
N VAL A 93 -2.28 -11.84 18.90
CA VAL A 93 -1.93 -13.25 18.74
C VAL A 93 -2.84 -14.11 19.60
#